data_AF-A0A350NNA2-F1
#
_entry.id   AF-A0A350NNA2-F1
#
_cell.length_a   1.000
_cell.length_b   1.000
_cell.length_c   1.000
_cell.angle_alpha   90.00
_cell.angle_beta   90.00
_cell.angle_gamma   90.00
#
_symmetry.space_group_name_H-M   'P 1'
#
loop_
_entity.id
_entity.type
_entity.pdbx_description
1 polymer ?
#
loop_
_entity_poly.entity_id
_entity_poly.type
_entity_poly.pdbx_seq_one_letter_code
_entity_poly.pdbx_strand_id
1 'polypeptide(L)'
;MSRKHRLTILFVFILLAFSTGLFSALEVEVEVISCNGEVSYRLAEQSAWEFLKVGDRLRIGTEIRTEESCGAELNLGNVFVKLDPGTHLVIKKLERSENMLRIELNLASGAIWSKVAKILGNLVFYEVITPTAVAGVEGTLFGTSYRSEYTEILVAEGLVKVRDNFGREILMSAKEKVKVTVEGIFRLRFGEEDQEAVEQMRRWGLGKEKNQNYPPEEGTAANEAKSEKGQQKMVPGKGDSK
;
A
#
# COMPACT_ATOMS: atom_id res chain seq x y z
N MET A 1 1.16 -10.25 -56.22
CA MET A 1 1.21 -10.80 -54.84
C MET A 1 0.20 -11.95 -54.76
N SER A 2 0.63 -13.20 -54.56
CA SER A 2 -0.26 -14.37 -54.66
C SER A 2 -1.28 -14.39 -53.51
N ARG A 3 -2.46 -14.99 -53.73
CA ARG A 3 -3.54 -15.12 -52.72
C ARG A 3 -3.03 -15.74 -51.40
N LYS A 4 -2.01 -16.60 -51.49
CA LYS A 4 -1.33 -17.21 -50.33
C LYS A 4 -0.52 -16.17 -49.53
N HIS A 5 0.22 -15.28 -50.20
CA HIS A 5 0.99 -14.21 -49.52
C HIS A 5 0.09 -13.19 -48.83
N ARG A 6 -1.07 -12.85 -49.43
CA ARG A 6 -2.06 -11.97 -48.78
C ARG A 6 -2.65 -12.59 -47.52
N LEU A 7 -2.86 -13.91 -47.52
CA LEU A 7 -3.37 -14.65 -46.37
C LEU A 7 -2.32 -14.77 -45.25
N THR A 8 -1.05 -14.97 -45.60
CA THR A 8 0.05 -15.03 -44.63
C THR A 8 0.31 -13.67 -43.96
N ILE A 9 0.25 -12.58 -44.72
CA ILE A 9 0.41 -11.21 -44.16
C ILE A 9 -0.74 -10.88 -43.21
N LEU A 10 -1.97 -11.27 -43.53
CA LEU A 10 -3.13 -11.06 -42.66
C LEU A 10 -3.02 -11.87 -41.36
N PHE A 11 -2.51 -13.10 -41.43
CA PHE A 11 -2.31 -13.95 -40.25
C PHE A 11 -1.23 -13.41 -39.31
N VAL A 12 -0.14 -12.86 -39.85
CA VAL A 12 0.92 -12.18 -39.06
C VAL A 12 0.39 -10.89 -38.41
N PHE A 13 -0.47 -10.12 -39.10
CA PHE A 13 -1.11 -8.94 -38.52
C PHE A 13 -2.07 -9.29 -37.38
N ILE A 14 -2.81 -10.40 -37.48
CA ILE A 14 -3.70 -10.89 -36.42
C ILE A 14 -2.87 -11.41 -35.22
N LEU A 15 -1.75 -12.08 -35.46
CA LEU A 15 -0.81 -12.51 -34.40
C LEU A 15 -0.12 -11.32 -33.71
N LEU A 16 0.21 -10.25 -34.44
CA LEU A 16 0.76 -9.01 -33.86
C LEU A 16 -0.28 -8.22 -33.05
N ALA A 17 -1.55 -8.24 -33.47
CA ALA A 17 -2.65 -7.60 -32.75
C ALA A 17 -3.07 -8.38 -31.48
N PHE A 18 -2.73 -9.67 -31.40
CA PHE A 18 -2.98 -10.50 -30.22
C PHE A 18 -1.79 -10.55 -29.24
N SER A 19 -0.62 -10.07 -29.64
CA SER A 19 0.60 -10.08 -28.81
C SER A 19 0.73 -8.89 -27.87
N THR A 20 -0.18 -7.91 -27.92
CA THR A 20 -0.33 -6.95 -26.81
C THR A 20 -1.11 -7.64 -25.69
N GLY A 21 -0.50 -8.68 -25.13
CA GLY A 21 -1.01 -9.37 -23.97
C GLY A 21 -1.25 -8.36 -22.86
N LEU A 22 -2.44 -8.43 -22.27
CA LEU A 22 -2.78 -7.74 -21.04
C LEU A 22 -1.71 -8.07 -19.99
N PHE A 23 -0.73 -7.19 -19.83
CA PHE A 23 -0.06 -7.04 -18.55
C PHE A 23 -1.04 -6.26 -17.67
N SER A 24 -1.99 -6.95 -17.06
CA SER A 24 -2.59 -6.44 -15.82
C SER A 24 -1.48 -6.52 -14.78
N ALA A 25 -0.63 -5.49 -14.75
CA ALA A 25 0.12 -5.21 -13.54
C ALA A 25 -0.93 -5.06 -12.44
N LEU A 26 -0.80 -5.88 -11.40
CA LEU A 26 -1.64 -5.78 -10.21
C LEU A 26 -1.24 -4.48 -9.50
N GLU A 27 -1.68 -3.34 -10.03
CA GLU A 27 -1.39 -2.04 -9.42
C GLU A 27 -2.13 -1.99 -8.09
N VAL A 28 -1.38 -1.76 -7.02
CA VAL A 28 -1.99 -1.43 -5.74
C VAL A 28 -2.65 -0.08 -5.91
N GLU A 29 -3.96 -0.05 -5.98
CA GLU A 29 -4.72 1.20 -5.98
C GLU A 29 -5.02 1.62 -4.54
N VAL A 30 -4.85 2.91 -4.28
CA VAL A 30 -5.23 3.53 -3.00
C VAL A 30 -6.67 3.97 -3.09
N GLU A 31 -7.53 3.44 -2.21
CA GLU A 31 -8.93 3.80 -2.18
C GLU A 31 -9.20 4.89 -1.15
N VAL A 32 -9.96 5.91 -1.54
CA VAL A 32 -10.49 6.89 -0.62
C VAL A 32 -11.74 6.33 0.06
N ILE A 33 -11.66 6.06 1.36
CA ILE A 33 -12.74 5.41 2.11
C ILE A 33 -13.57 6.40 2.94
N SER A 34 -13.06 7.62 3.16
CA SER A 34 -13.78 8.70 3.84
C SER A 34 -13.23 10.05 3.43
N CYS A 35 -14.10 11.04 3.30
CA CYS A 35 -13.76 12.45 3.13
C CYS A 35 -14.66 13.29 4.05
N ASN A 36 -14.08 14.23 4.77
CA ASN A 36 -14.77 15.25 5.54
C ASN A 36 -14.25 16.62 5.10
N GLY A 37 -15.14 17.44 4.53
CA GLY A 37 -14.80 18.75 3.98
C GLY A 37 -14.10 18.69 2.62
N GLU A 38 -13.43 19.78 2.27
CA GLU A 38 -12.73 19.94 1.00
C GLU A 38 -11.33 19.32 1.07
N VAL A 39 -11.19 18.17 0.43
CA VAL A 39 -9.91 17.50 0.23
C VAL A 39 -9.63 17.53 -1.26
N SER A 40 -8.42 17.93 -1.64
CA SER A 40 -8.02 18.00 -3.03
C SER A 40 -6.90 17.02 -3.34
N TYR A 41 -6.83 16.56 -4.58
CA TYR A 41 -5.73 15.77 -5.07
C TYR A 41 -5.27 16.25 -6.44
N ARG A 42 -4.08 15.83 -6.82
CA ARG A 42 -3.50 16.10 -8.13
C ARG A 42 -2.51 15.01 -8.50
N LEU A 43 -2.51 14.61 -9.77
CA LEU A 43 -1.50 13.69 -10.29
C LEU A 43 -0.22 14.47 -10.63
N ALA A 44 0.96 13.85 -10.44
CA ALA A 44 2.26 14.51 -10.68
C ALA A 44 2.39 15.18 -12.07
N GLU A 45 1.70 14.67 -13.09
CA GLU A 45 1.72 15.16 -14.47
C GLU A 45 0.69 16.26 -14.76
N GLN A 46 -0.18 16.56 -13.81
CA GLN A 46 -1.24 17.55 -13.93
C GLN A 46 -0.92 18.77 -13.08
N SER A 47 -1.30 19.96 -13.55
CA SER A 47 -1.12 21.21 -12.80
C SER A 47 -2.31 21.55 -11.91
N ALA A 48 -3.52 21.17 -12.32
CA ALA A 48 -4.77 21.52 -11.65
C ALA A 48 -5.07 20.57 -10.48
N TRP A 49 -5.59 21.14 -9.39
CA TRP A 49 -6.12 20.37 -8.25
C TRP A 49 -7.59 20.03 -8.50
N GLU A 50 -7.97 18.81 -8.16
CA GLU A 50 -9.34 18.31 -8.22
C GLU A 50 -9.84 17.95 -6.82
N PHE A 51 -11.16 17.93 -6.61
CA PHE A 51 -11.74 17.49 -5.35
C PHE A 51 -11.73 15.96 -5.24
N LEU A 52 -11.21 15.48 -4.12
CA LEU A 52 -11.18 14.08 -3.73
C LEU A 52 -12.57 13.65 -3.24
N LYS A 53 -13.02 12.48 -3.69
CA LYS A 53 -14.30 11.88 -3.33
C LYS A 53 -14.11 10.48 -2.79
N VAL A 54 -15.05 10.04 -1.96
CA VAL A 54 -15.11 8.65 -1.49
C VAL A 54 -15.28 7.72 -2.70
N GLY A 55 -14.47 6.67 -2.74
CA GLY A 55 -14.41 5.69 -3.84
C GLY A 55 -13.37 6.01 -4.91
N ASP A 56 -12.77 7.21 -4.90
CA ASP A 56 -11.69 7.53 -5.84
C ASP A 56 -10.49 6.59 -5.64
N ARG A 57 -9.85 6.24 -6.75
CA ARG A 57 -8.65 5.38 -6.80
C ARG A 57 -7.44 6.26 -7.12
N LEU A 58 -6.48 6.30 -6.20
CA LEU A 58 -5.27 7.08 -6.31
C LEU A 58 -4.09 6.16 -6.64
N ARG A 59 -3.15 6.69 -7.41
CA ARG A 59 -1.97 5.98 -7.91
C ARG A 59 -0.69 6.60 -7.38
N ILE A 60 0.43 5.96 -7.71
CA ILE A 60 1.76 6.52 -7.42
C ILE A 60 1.89 7.91 -8.05
N GLY A 61 2.50 8.83 -7.30
CA GLY A 61 2.69 10.22 -7.71
C GLY A 61 1.48 11.11 -7.42
N THR A 62 0.35 10.59 -6.92
CA THR A 62 -0.74 11.45 -6.45
C THR A 62 -0.29 12.27 -5.24
N GLU A 63 -0.51 13.58 -5.33
CA GLU A 63 -0.47 14.51 -4.22
C GLU A 63 -1.87 14.72 -3.65
N ILE A 64 -2.00 14.79 -2.33
CA ILE A 64 -3.26 14.97 -1.62
C ILE A 64 -3.09 16.12 -0.63
N ARG A 65 -4.08 17.02 -0.57
CA ARG A 65 -4.12 18.15 0.34
C ARG A 65 -5.44 18.20 1.09
N THR A 66 -5.36 18.37 2.41
CA THR A 66 -6.52 18.69 3.25
C THR A 66 -6.44 20.14 3.67
N GLU A 67 -7.53 20.88 3.47
CA GLU A 67 -7.65 22.25 3.97
C GLU A 67 -7.87 22.28 5.49
N GLU A 68 -8.03 23.47 6.06
CA GLU A 68 -8.36 23.64 7.47
C GLU A 68 -9.68 22.94 7.81
N SER A 69 -9.72 22.26 8.96
CA SER A 69 -10.87 21.44 9.42
C SER A 69 -11.31 20.28 8.50
N CYS A 70 -10.56 20.01 7.42
CA CYS A 70 -10.84 18.93 6.47
C CYS A 70 -9.98 17.69 6.76
N GLY A 71 -10.44 16.52 6.33
CA GLY A 71 -9.71 15.27 6.53
C GLY A 71 -10.16 14.16 5.58
N ALA A 72 -9.31 13.16 5.40
CA ALA A 72 -9.62 12.01 4.56
C ALA A 72 -9.10 10.72 5.21
N GLU A 73 -9.66 9.59 4.79
CA GLU A 73 -9.11 8.28 5.10
C GLU A 73 -8.84 7.50 3.82
N LEU A 74 -7.67 6.89 3.76
CA LEU A 74 -7.18 6.10 2.64
C LEU A 74 -7.01 4.64 3.06
N ASN A 75 -7.32 3.73 2.15
CA ASN A 75 -7.01 2.31 2.25
C ASN A 75 -6.00 1.93 1.16
N LEU A 76 -4.84 1.43 1.57
CA LEU A 76 -3.73 1.01 0.73
C LEU A 76 -3.52 -0.52 0.88
N GLY A 77 -4.62 -1.28 0.87
CA GLY A 77 -4.63 -2.71 1.10
C GLY A 77 -4.64 -3.06 2.59
N ASN A 78 -3.45 -3.23 3.19
CA ASN A 78 -3.30 -3.58 4.61
C ASN A 78 -2.92 -2.37 5.47
N VAL A 79 -2.78 -1.21 4.86
CA VAL A 79 -2.40 0.04 5.52
C VAL A 79 -3.55 1.02 5.38
N PHE A 80 -4.01 1.53 6.52
CA PHE A 80 -5.01 2.58 6.59
C PHE A 80 -4.34 3.86 7.03
N VAL A 81 -4.64 4.95 6.33
CA VAL A 81 -4.05 6.26 6.63
C VAL A 81 -5.16 7.28 6.79
N LYS A 82 -5.21 7.93 7.95
CA LYS A 82 -6.06 9.10 8.20
C LYS A 82 -5.22 10.35 8.00
N LEU A 83 -5.73 11.29 7.21
CA LEU A 83 -5.14 12.61 7.00
C LEU A 83 -5.89 13.61 7.89
N ASP A 84 -5.14 14.30 8.75
CA ASP A 84 -5.65 15.40 9.57
C ASP A 84 -5.65 16.72 8.78
N PRO A 85 -6.25 17.81 9.30
CA PRO A 85 -6.25 19.11 8.64
C PRO A 85 -4.85 19.65 8.32
N GLY A 86 -4.72 20.40 7.21
CA GLY A 86 -3.46 21.04 6.79
C GLY A 86 -2.39 20.05 6.33
N THR A 87 -2.81 18.87 5.86
CA THR A 87 -1.90 17.79 5.45
C THR A 87 -1.61 17.86 3.97
N HIS A 88 -0.33 17.79 3.59
CA HIS A 88 0.11 17.58 2.22
C HIS A 88 0.89 16.26 2.15
N LEU A 89 0.27 15.26 1.52
CA LEU A 89 0.79 13.91 1.40
C LEU A 89 1.06 13.58 -0.07
N VAL A 90 2.14 12.85 -0.35
CA VAL A 90 2.46 12.33 -1.68
C VAL A 90 2.66 10.82 -1.60
N ILE A 91 2.00 10.08 -2.47
CA ILE A 91 2.19 8.64 -2.59
C ILE A 91 3.44 8.39 -3.45
N LYS A 92 4.56 8.02 -2.83
CA LYS A 92 5.84 7.86 -3.55
C LYS A 92 6.04 6.48 -4.11
N LYS A 93 5.54 5.46 -3.41
CA LYS A 93 5.76 4.06 -3.79
C LYS A 93 4.58 3.20 -3.40
N LEU A 94 4.13 2.36 -4.33
CA LEU A 94 3.14 1.30 -4.13
C LEU A 94 3.58 0.09 -4.94
N GLU A 95 4.15 -0.91 -4.29
CA GLU A 95 4.56 -2.15 -4.93
C GLU A 95 3.91 -3.33 -4.22
N ARG A 96 3.32 -4.24 -5.00
CA ARG A 96 2.81 -5.52 -4.50
C ARG A 96 3.42 -6.66 -5.29
N SER A 97 3.83 -7.67 -4.54
CA SER A 97 4.19 -8.99 -5.01
C SER A 97 3.42 -10.03 -4.19
N GLU A 98 3.51 -11.30 -4.55
CA GLU A 98 2.69 -12.40 -3.97
C GLU A 98 2.57 -12.33 -2.44
N ASN A 99 3.69 -12.11 -1.74
CA ASN A 99 3.75 -12.13 -0.27
C ASN A 99 4.28 -10.81 0.32
N MET A 100 4.32 -9.72 -0.45
CA MET A 100 4.90 -8.46 0.03
C MET A 100 4.20 -7.23 -0.53
N LEU A 101 3.90 -6.29 0.36
CA LEU A 101 3.37 -4.96 0.09
C LEU A 101 4.39 -3.92 0.56
N ARG A 102 4.87 -3.07 -0.35
CA ARG A 102 5.77 -1.96 -0.03
C ARG A 102 5.10 -0.64 -0.35
N ILE A 103 5.00 0.22 0.66
CA ILE A 103 4.36 1.52 0.59
C ILE A 103 5.31 2.57 1.16
N GLU A 104 5.54 3.64 0.41
CA GLU A 104 6.30 4.80 0.87
C GLU A 104 5.45 6.05 0.65
N LEU A 105 5.15 6.76 1.74
CA LEU A 105 4.41 8.02 1.73
C LEU A 105 5.33 9.16 2.12
N ASN A 106 5.23 10.28 1.43
CA ASN A 106 5.96 11.50 1.78
C ASN A 106 4.99 12.52 2.37
N LEU A 107 5.17 12.86 3.63
CA LEU A 107 4.40 13.86 4.36
C LEU A 107 5.16 15.19 4.34
N ALA A 108 4.73 16.10 3.49
CA ALA A 108 5.37 17.41 3.31
C ALA A 108 4.93 18.43 4.37
N SER A 109 3.72 18.29 4.92
CA SER A 109 3.19 19.08 6.03
C SER A 109 1.99 18.38 6.67
N GLY A 110 1.66 18.76 7.91
CA GLY A 110 0.45 18.31 8.61
C GLY A 110 0.67 17.03 9.40
N ALA A 111 -0.37 16.21 9.51
CA ALA A 111 -0.35 15.01 10.33
C ALA A 111 -1.15 13.87 9.73
N ILE A 112 -0.65 12.65 9.91
CA ILE A 112 -1.35 11.44 9.53
C ILE A 112 -1.33 10.43 10.67
N TRP A 113 -2.38 9.62 10.77
CA TRP A 113 -2.36 8.39 11.55
C TRP A 113 -2.29 7.21 10.61
N SER A 114 -1.46 6.23 10.96
CA SER A 114 -1.24 5.03 10.17
C SER A 114 -1.56 3.80 11.00
N LYS A 115 -2.44 2.93 10.48
CA LYS A 115 -2.69 1.60 11.03
C LYS A 115 -2.26 0.56 10.01
N VAL A 116 -1.27 -0.24 10.37
CA VAL A 116 -0.77 -1.34 9.55
C VAL A 116 -1.32 -2.65 10.10
N ALA A 117 -2.24 -3.26 9.37
CA ALA A 117 -2.82 -4.56 9.71
C ALA A 117 -1.82 -5.68 9.41
N LYS A 118 -1.58 -6.56 10.39
CA LYS A 118 -0.76 -7.76 10.19
C LYS A 118 -1.58 -8.85 9.54
N ILE A 119 -1.17 -9.32 8.36
CA ILE A 119 -1.73 -10.51 7.73
C ILE A 119 -0.68 -11.62 7.79
N LEU A 120 -1.07 -12.80 8.25
CA LEU A 120 -0.20 -13.97 8.26
C LEU A 120 0.23 -14.30 6.82
N GLY A 121 1.54 -14.41 6.60
CA GLY A 121 2.12 -14.73 5.29
C GLY A 121 2.47 -13.52 4.41
N ASN A 122 2.01 -12.30 4.75
CA ASN A 122 2.30 -11.11 3.97
C ASN A 122 3.22 -10.14 4.72
N LEU A 123 4.38 -9.83 4.13
CA LEU A 123 5.29 -8.79 4.60
C LEU A 123 4.78 -7.41 4.18
N VAL A 124 4.60 -6.49 5.13
CA VAL A 124 4.22 -5.11 4.83
C VAL A 124 5.37 -4.19 5.22
N PHE A 125 6.05 -3.63 4.22
CA PHE A 125 7.04 -2.59 4.38
C PHE A 125 6.36 -1.23 4.21
N TYR A 126 6.11 -0.55 5.33
CA TYR A 126 5.48 0.76 5.33
C TYR A 126 6.41 1.81 5.91
N GLU A 127 6.68 2.86 5.13
CA GLU A 127 7.49 4.01 5.55
C GLU A 127 6.75 5.33 5.32
N VAL A 128 6.77 6.18 6.34
CA VAL A 128 6.38 7.59 6.24
C VAL A 128 7.66 8.43 6.26
N ILE A 129 7.90 9.13 5.16
CA ILE A 129 9.04 10.00 4.95
C ILE A 129 8.58 11.43 5.19
N THR A 130 9.39 12.17 5.92
CA THR A 130 9.23 13.60 6.19
C THR A 130 10.58 14.28 5.92
N PRO A 131 10.64 15.62 5.82
CA PRO A 131 11.91 16.30 5.61
C PRO A 131 12.99 16.04 6.69
N THR A 132 12.62 15.61 7.90
CA THR A 132 13.57 15.35 8.99
C THR A 132 13.70 13.89 9.41
N ALA A 133 12.77 13.00 9.00
CA ALA A 133 12.73 11.63 9.49
C ALA A 133 12.07 10.64 8.52
N VAL A 134 12.43 9.37 8.69
CA VAL A 134 11.72 8.21 8.14
C VAL A 134 11.20 7.38 9.32
N ALA A 135 9.88 7.18 9.36
CA ALA A 135 9.21 6.28 10.30
C ALA A 135 8.78 5.01 9.56
N GLY A 136 9.41 3.88 9.89
CA GLY A 136 9.20 2.59 9.23
C GLY A 136 8.77 1.49 10.21
N VAL A 137 7.90 0.58 9.76
CA VAL A 137 7.23 -0.35 10.68
C VAL A 137 6.93 -1.74 10.09
N GLU A 138 6.82 -2.74 10.98
CA GLU A 138 6.31 -4.09 10.69
C GLU A 138 5.04 -4.37 11.56
N GLY A 139 3.98 -3.58 11.32
CA GLY A 139 2.67 -3.69 11.96
C GLY A 139 2.53 -2.92 13.29
N THR A 140 1.73 -1.85 13.27
CA THR A 140 1.60 -0.86 14.37
C THR A 140 0.52 0.17 14.06
N LEU A 141 0.09 0.89 15.09
CA LEU A 141 -0.70 2.11 15.03
C LEU A 141 0.14 3.27 15.55
N PHE A 142 0.34 4.30 14.73
CA PHE A 142 1.15 5.46 15.09
C PHE A 142 0.71 6.73 14.35
N GLY A 143 0.98 7.88 14.97
CA GLY A 143 0.86 9.18 14.36
C GLY A 143 2.22 9.70 13.89
N THR A 144 2.26 10.32 12.72
CA THR A 144 3.39 11.11 12.24
C THR A 144 2.91 12.50 11.90
N SER A 145 3.58 13.53 12.41
CA SER A 145 3.30 14.92 12.04
C SER A 145 4.59 15.62 11.66
N TYR A 146 4.50 16.51 10.67
CA TYR A 146 5.60 17.36 10.26
C TYR A 146 5.16 18.81 10.26
N ARG A 147 5.92 19.64 10.99
CA ARG A 147 5.70 21.08 11.12
C ARG A 147 7.00 21.81 10.88
N SER A 148 7.13 22.46 9.73
CA SER A 148 8.22 23.35 9.25
C SER A 148 9.65 22.86 9.39
N GLU A 149 10.09 22.44 10.58
CA GLU A 149 11.47 22.13 10.95
C GLU A 149 11.62 20.80 11.68
N TYR A 150 10.53 20.15 12.06
CA TYR A 150 10.60 18.91 12.83
C TYR A 150 9.48 17.93 12.54
N THR A 151 9.80 16.65 12.75
CA THR A 151 8.86 15.54 12.74
C THR A 151 8.57 15.10 14.17
N GLU A 152 7.30 14.96 14.52
CA GLU A 152 6.88 14.26 15.74
C GLU A 152 6.26 12.92 15.40
N ILE A 153 6.66 11.88 16.13
CA ILE A 153 6.13 10.53 15.99
C ILE A 153 5.63 10.07 17.35
N LEU A 154 4.38 9.59 17.39
CA LEU A 154 3.72 9.07 18.59
C LEU A 154 3.23 7.65 18.31
N VAL A 155 3.68 6.69 19.11
CA VAL A 155 3.33 5.27 18.92
C VAL A 155 2.19 4.88 19.84
N ALA A 156 1.05 4.50 19.27
CA ALA A 156 -0.10 4.04 20.05
C ALA A 156 -0.07 2.53 20.33
N GLU A 157 0.40 1.73 19.37
CA GLU A 157 0.48 0.27 19.47
C GLU A 157 1.66 -0.27 18.68
N GLY A 158 2.33 -1.32 19.13
CA GLY A 158 3.40 -1.98 18.36
C GLY A 158 4.75 -1.27 18.43
N LEU A 159 5.54 -1.43 17.37
CA LEU A 159 6.91 -0.93 17.28
C LEU A 159 7.10 -0.07 16.03
N VAL A 160 7.78 1.06 16.18
CA VAL A 160 8.13 1.97 15.08
C VAL A 160 9.63 2.22 15.10
N LYS A 161 10.30 1.97 13.98
CA LYS A 161 11.69 2.36 13.79
C LYS A 161 11.72 3.76 13.20
N VAL A 162 12.41 4.68 13.87
CA VAL A 162 12.56 6.05 13.42
C VAL A 162 14.02 6.29 13.09
N ARG A 163 14.27 6.80 11.88
CA ARG A 163 15.59 7.17 11.40
C ARG A 163 15.59 8.64 10.98
N ASP A 164 16.63 9.38 11.31
CA ASP A 164 16.81 10.74 10.78
C ASP A 164 17.66 10.78 9.50
N ASN A 165 17.85 11.96 8.94
CA ASN A 165 18.63 12.14 7.70
C ASN A 165 20.14 11.89 7.86
N PHE A 166 20.64 11.72 9.08
CA PHE A 166 22.05 11.46 9.37
C PHE A 166 22.30 9.97 9.68
N GLY A 167 21.27 9.13 9.58
CA GLY A 167 21.36 7.69 9.83
C GLY A 167 21.31 7.30 11.30
N ARG A 168 20.98 8.23 12.21
CA ARG A 168 20.70 7.88 13.61
C ARG A 168 19.34 7.19 13.66
N GLU A 169 19.26 6.09 14.41
CA GLU A 169 18.06 5.26 14.50
C GLU A 169 17.64 5.04 15.95
N ILE A 170 16.34 5.01 16.19
CA ILE A 170 15.72 4.61 17.46
C ILE A 170 14.57 3.66 17.18
N LEU A 171 14.40 2.67 18.03
CA LEU A 171 13.21 1.83 18.06
C LEU A 171 12.28 2.35 19.16
N MET A 172 11.01 2.58 18.79
CA MET A 172 9.97 3.10 19.67
C MET A 172 8.88 2.07 19.91
N SER A 173 8.41 1.98 21.14
CA SER A 173 7.29 1.16 21.60
C SER A 173 6.05 2.01 21.88
N ALA A 174 4.92 1.35 22.11
CA ALA A 174 3.68 2.02 22.51
C ALA A 174 3.89 2.97 23.71
N LYS A 175 3.24 4.13 23.65
CA LYS A 175 3.37 5.23 24.62
C LYS A 175 4.75 5.91 24.64
N GLU A 176 5.50 5.82 23.55
CA GLU A 176 6.68 6.66 23.33
C GLU A 176 6.39 7.74 22.28
N LYS A 177 7.02 8.90 22.48
CA LYS A 177 6.99 10.05 21.58
C LYS A 177 8.39 10.56 21.32
N VAL A 178 8.70 10.91 20.08
CA VAL A 178 9.96 11.58 19.71
C VAL A 178 9.69 12.81 18.88
N LYS A 179 10.60 13.76 19.00
CA LYS A 179 10.79 14.88 18.08
C LYS A 179 12.09 14.67 17.34
N VAL A 180 12.05 14.71 16.02
CA VAL A 180 13.21 14.61 15.14
C VAL A 180 13.43 15.95 14.48
N THR A 181 14.62 16.51 14.63
CA THR A 181 15.06 17.75 13.99
C THR A 181 16.34 17.48 13.21
N VAL A 182 16.87 18.50 12.53
CA VAL A 182 18.20 18.44 11.92
C VAL A 182 19.32 18.20 12.96
N GLU A 183 19.09 18.52 14.23
CA GLU A 183 20.09 18.36 15.28
C GLU A 183 20.11 16.95 15.86
N GLY A 184 18.97 16.24 15.86
CA GLY A 184 18.85 15.03 16.66
C GLY A 184 17.47 14.40 16.69
N ILE A 185 17.45 13.20 17.28
CA ILE A 185 16.25 12.51 17.72
C ILE A 185 16.14 12.71 19.24
N PHE A 186 15.05 13.33 19.68
CA PHE A 186 14.81 13.66 21.08
C PHE A 186 13.57 12.91 21.56
N ARG A 187 13.71 12.01 22.54
CA ARG A 187 12.54 11.44 23.24
C ARG A 187 11.83 12.55 24.01
N LEU A 188 10.54 12.67 23.79
CA LEU A 188 9.69 13.59 24.54
C LEU A 188 9.05 12.85 25.71
N ARG A 189 8.71 13.61 26.76
CA ARG A 189 7.93 13.07 27.88
C ARG A 189 6.51 12.78 27.38
N PHE A 190 6.04 11.56 27.62
CA PHE A 190 4.66 11.17 27.37
C PHE A 190 3.74 11.79 28.44
N GLY A 191 2.74 12.55 28.00
CA GLY A 191 1.78 13.26 28.87
C GLY A 191 0.32 12.84 28.70
N GLU A 192 -0.58 13.56 29.37
CA GLU A 192 -2.04 13.32 29.29
C GLU A 192 -2.58 13.56 27.87
N GLU A 193 -2.16 14.64 27.20
CA GLU A 193 -2.53 14.93 25.81
C GLU A 193 -2.13 13.77 24.86
N ASP A 194 -0.95 13.19 25.06
CA ASP A 194 -0.48 12.05 24.26
C ASP A 194 -1.32 10.79 24.56
N GLN A 195 -1.75 10.62 25.81
CA GLN A 195 -2.65 9.52 26.19
C GLN A 195 -4.00 9.65 25.48
N GLU A 196 -4.60 10.84 25.48
CA GLU A 196 -5.85 11.10 24.77
C GLU A 196 -5.71 10.86 23.27
N ALA A 197 -4.63 11.35 22.67
CA ALA A 197 -4.33 11.11 21.26
C ALA A 197 -4.18 9.61 20.95
N VAL A 198 -3.47 8.86 21.80
CA VAL A 198 -3.36 7.40 21.69
C VAL A 198 -4.72 6.71 21.77
N GLU A 199 -5.60 7.12 22.68
CA GLU A 199 -6.95 6.55 22.80
C GLU A 199 -7.82 6.87 21.58
N GLN A 200 -7.73 8.08 21.02
CA GLN A 200 -8.39 8.45 19.77
C GLN A 200 -7.89 7.61 18.60
N MET A 201 -6.56 7.45 18.46
CA MET A 201 -5.96 6.59 17.45
C MET A 201 -6.48 5.15 17.57
N ARG A 202 -6.49 4.60 18.79
CA ARG A 202 -6.98 3.23 19.02
C ARG A 202 -8.43 3.08 18.60
N ARG A 203 -9.30 4.01 19.02
CA ARG A 203 -10.72 4.01 18.62
C ARG A 203 -10.87 4.05 17.10
N TRP A 204 -10.09 4.89 16.41
CA TRP A 204 -10.09 4.97 14.95
C TRP A 204 -9.59 3.68 14.28
N GLY A 205 -8.56 3.05 14.83
CA GLY A 205 -7.97 1.81 14.31
C GLY A 205 -8.82 0.55 14.52
N LEU A 206 -9.84 0.60 15.38
CA LEU A 206 -10.72 -0.54 15.64
C LEU A 206 -11.44 -1.00 14.36
N GLY A 207 -11.42 -2.31 14.11
CA GLY A 207 -12.18 -2.92 13.02
C GLY A 207 -11.57 -2.77 11.62
N LYS A 208 -10.52 -1.96 11.44
CA LYS A 208 -9.80 -1.83 10.16
C LYS A 208 -9.18 -3.16 9.69
N GLU A 209 -8.91 -4.08 10.61
CA GLU A 209 -8.43 -5.44 10.33
C GLU A 209 -9.56 -6.39 9.84
N LYS A 210 -10.84 -6.08 10.10
CA LYS A 210 -11.99 -6.97 9.81
C LYS A 210 -12.68 -6.70 8.47
N ASN A 211 -12.41 -5.57 7.81
CA ASN A 211 -13.02 -5.20 6.52
C ASN A 211 -12.34 -5.84 5.29
N GLN A 212 -11.61 -6.93 5.49
CA GLN A 212 -10.85 -7.62 4.43
C GLN A 212 -11.71 -8.66 3.69
N ASN A 213 -12.74 -8.21 2.97
CA ASN A 213 -13.28 -9.01 1.87
C ASN A 213 -12.43 -8.77 0.62
N TYR A 214 -11.16 -9.19 0.67
CA TYR A 214 -10.45 -9.52 -0.55
C TYR A 214 -10.61 -11.04 -0.69
N PRO A 215 -11.25 -11.55 -1.77
CA PRO A 215 -11.18 -12.99 -2.02
C PRO A 215 -9.69 -13.37 -2.07
N PRO A 216 -9.28 -14.52 -1.51
CA PRO A 216 -7.97 -15.05 -1.80
C PRO A 216 -7.86 -15.08 -3.33
N GLU A 217 -6.84 -14.45 -3.89
CA GLU A 217 -6.45 -14.81 -5.24
C GLU A 217 -6.15 -16.31 -5.18
N GLU A 218 -7.04 -17.11 -5.76
CA GLU A 218 -6.83 -18.53 -5.94
C GLU A 218 -5.59 -18.64 -6.83
N GLY A 219 -4.43 -18.75 -6.19
CA GLY A 219 -3.20 -19.13 -6.82
C GLY A 219 -3.48 -20.38 -7.65
N THR A 220 -3.15 -20.26 -8.93
CA THR A 220 -3.15 -21.28 -9.98
C THR A 220 -2.21 -22.44 -9.62
N ALA A 221 -2.51 -23.16 -8.56
CA ALA A 221 -1.73 -24.29 -8.04
C ALA A 221 -2.55 -25.59 -7.91
N ALA A 222 -3.67 -25.70 -8.64
CA ALA A 222 -4.55 -26.88 -8.56
C ALA A 222 -4.77 -27.64 -9.88
N ASN A 223 -4.17 -27.23 -11.01
CA ASN A 223 -4.41 -27.88 -12.32
C ASN A 223 -3.22 -28.64 -12.94
N GLU A 224 -2.17 -28.94 -12.19
CA GLU A 224 -1.08 -29.82 -12.67
C GLU A 224 -0.99 -31.18 -11.98
N ALA A 225 -1.83 -31.49 -10.98
CA ALA A 225 -1.76 -32.75 -10.24
C ALA A 225 -2.76 -33.84 -10.68
N LYS A 226 -3.46 -33.70 -11.83
CA LYS A 226 -4.49 -34.67 -12.27
C LYS A 226 -4.39 -35.22 -13.70
N SER A 227 -3.26 -35.05 -14.41
CA SER A 227 -3.10 -35.66 -15.75
C SER A 227 -2.13 -36.84 -15.87
N GLU A 228 -1.63 -37.44 -14.76
CA GLU A 228 -0.64 -38.54 -14.86
C GLU A 228 -1.01 -39.88 -14.17
N LYS A 229 -2.26 -40.10 -13.76
CA LYS A 229 -2.72 -41.44 -13.35
C LYS A 229 -3.98 -41.85 -14.12
N GLY A 230 -3.78 -42.24 -15.38
CA GLY A 230 -4.88 -42.69 -16.23
C GLY A 230 -4.46 -43.20 -17.59
N GLN A 231 -3.42 -44.04 -17.69
CA GLN A 231 -3.22 -44.87 -18.89
C GLN A 231 -2.96 -46.32 -18.49
N GLN A 232 -4.05 -47.08 -18.51
CA GLN A 232 -4.06 -48.54 -18.53
C GLN A 232 -3.30 -49.02 -19.78
N LYS A 233 -2.28 -49.86 -19.58
CA LYS A 233 -1.76 -50.76 -20.62
C LYS A 233 -2.76 -51.90 -20.81
N MET A 234 -3.58 -51.83 -21.86
CA MET A 234 -4.21 -53.01 -22.46
C MET A 234 -3.14 -53.80 -23.22
N VAL A 235 -2.88 -55.03 -22.79
CA VAL A 235 -2.12 -56.03 -23.54
C VAL A 235 -3.12 -56.80 -24.41
N PRO A 236 -2.96 -56.88 -25.75
CA PRO A 236 -3.79 -57.74 -26.56
C PRO A 236 -3.29 -59.18 -26.48
N GLY A 237 -4.20 -60.09 -26.12
CA GLY A 237 -3.99 -61.53 -26.18
C GLY A 237 -3.74 -61.98 -27.61
N LYS A 238 -2.72 -62.83 -27.77
CA LYS A 238 -2.37 -63.48 -29.03
C LYS A 238 -2.68 -64.97 -28.86
N GLY A 239 -3.86 -65.39 -29.32
CA GLY A 239 -4.15 -66.79 -29.64
C GLY A 239 -3.92 -66.98 -31.14
N ASP A 240 -3.06 -67.92 -31.51
CA ASP A 240 -3.49 -69.18 -32.16
C ASP A 240 -2.35 -69.93 -32.87
N SER A 241 -2.52 -71.25 -32.87
CA SER A 241 -1.99 -72.27 -33.79
C SER A 241 -0.53 -72.74 -33.61
N LYS A 242 -0.35 -73.91 -32.98
CA LYS A 242 -0.33 -75.23 -33.65
C LYS A 242 -0.37 -76.36 -32.63
#